data_AF-A0AAP8HUW7-F1
#
_entry.id   AF-A0AAP8HUW7-F1
#
_cell.length_a   1.000
_cell.length_b   1.000
_cell.length_c   1.000
_cell.angle_alpha   90.00
_cell.angle_beta   90.00
_cell.angle_gamma   90.00
#
_symmetry.space_group_name_H-M   'P 1'
#
loop_
_entity.id
_entity.type
_entity.pdbx_description
1 polymer ?
#
loop_
_entity_poly.entity_id
_entity_poly.type
_entity_poly.pdbx_seq_one_letter_code
_entity_poly.pdbx_strand_id
1 'polypeptide(L)'
;MNITHAYAAHDAKSALVPFDYQPRALRDHDVQIQVLFCGVCHSDLHQARNEWSNTIYPVVPGHEIVGRVSAVGDHVSRYRIGDLVGVGCMVDSCRSCPSCDEGLEQY
;
A
#
# COMPACT_ATOMS: atom_id res chain seq x y z
N MET A 1 -3.10 -18.35 4.51
CA MET A 1 -3.20 -16.97 4.02
C MET A 1 -4.25 -16.27 4.86
N ASN A 2 -3.90 -15.16 5.48
CA ASN A 2 -4.81 -14.49 6.41
C ASN A 2 -5.66 -13.47 5.65
N ILE A 3 -6.94 -13.37 6.01
CA ILE A 3 -7.81 -12.29 5.58
C ILE A 3 -7.23 -10.98 6.13
N THR A 4 -7.16 -9.95 5.28
CA THR A 4 -6.84 -8.58 5.69
C THR A 4 -8.14 -7.80 5.80
N HIS A 5 -8.34 -7.17 6.96
CA HIS A 5 -9.44 -6.26 7.22
C HIS A 5 -9.06 -4.85 6.79
N ALA A 6 -9.93 -4.19 6.04
CA ALA A 6 -9.75 -2.83 5.54
C ALA A 6 -11.07 -2.06 5.55
N TYR A 7 -11.01 -0.80 5.13
CA TYR A 7 -12.17 0.03 4.82
C TYR A 7 -12.09 0.44 3.35
N ALA A 8 -13.13 0.16 2.57
CA ALA A 8 -13.15 0.40 1.12
C ALA A 8 -14.36 1.21 0.67
N ALA A 9 -14.17 2.00 -0.39
CA ALA A 9 -15.27 2.56 -1.18
C ALA A 9 -15.57 1.58 -2.32
N HIS A 10 -16.85 1.38 -2.62
CA HIS A 10 -17.32 0.49 -3.69
C HIS A 10 -17.71 1.24 -4.97
N ASP A 11 -17.96 2.54 -4.84
CA ASP A 11 -18.16 3.49 -5.93
C ASP A 11 -17.81 4.92 -5.47
N ALA A 12 -17.84 5.88 -6.40
CA ALA A 12 -17.48 7.28 -6.19
C ALA A 12 -18.32 8.06 -5.17
N LYS A 13 -19.46 7.51 -4.74
CA LYS A 13 -20.41 8.15 -3.83
C LYS A 13 -20.56 7.40 -2.51
N SER A 14 -20.17 6.14 -2.47
CA SER A 14 -20.24 5.29 -1.29
C SER A 14 -19.32 5.79 -0.17
N ALA A 15 -19.79 5.67 1.08
CA ALA A 15 -18.92 5.81 2.25
C ALA A 15 -17.94 4.63 2.32
N LEU A 16 -16.82 4.83 3.03
CA LEU A 16 -15.93 3.71 3.35
C LEU A 16 -16.62 2.73 4.29
N VAL A 17 -16.67 1.46 3.92
CA VAL A 17 -17.28 0.38 4.70
C VAL A 17 -16.26 -0.73 4.96
N PRO A 18 -16.44 -1.54 6.03
CA PRO A 18 -15.58 -2.69 6.27
C PRO A 18 -15.49 -3.60 5.04
N PHE A 19 -14.27 -3.99 4.68
CA PHE A 19 -13.98 -4.78 3.50
C PHE A 19 -12.87 -5.78 3.81
N ASP A 20 -13.16 -7.05 3.57
CA ASP A 20 -12.23 -8.15 3.76
C ASP A 20 -11.68 -8.58 2.41
N TYR A 21 -10.36 -8.71 2.32
CA TYR A 21 -9.72 -9.24 1.13
C TYR A 21 -8.56 -10.15 1.47
N GLN A 22 -8.20 -11.00 0.52
CA GLN A 22 -7.04 -11.87 0.63
C GLN A 22 -5.90 -11.26 -0.18
N PRO A 23 -4.82 -10.78 0.47
CA PRO A 23 -3.66 -10.32 -0.26
C PRO A 23 -2.94 -11.49 -0.93
N ARG A 24 -2.10 -11.17 -1.90
CA ARG A 24 -1.15 -12.12 -2.49
C ARG A 24 -0.24 -12.75 -1.42
N ALA A 25 0.33 -13.91 -1.73
CA ALA A 25 1.37 -14.51 -0.91
C ALA A 25 2.57 -13.55 -0.73
N LEU A 26 3.23 -13.66 0.43
CA LEU A 26 4.55 -13.07 0.66
C LEU A 26 5.55 -13.71 -0.31
N ARG A 27 6.23 -12.90 -1.11
CA ARG A 27 7.30 -13.30 -2.04
C ARG A 27 8.66 -13.07 -1.38
N ASP A 28 9.70 -13.61 -1.98
CA ASP A 28 11.07 -13.63 -1.44
C ASP A 28 11.64 -12.23 -1.12
N HIS A 29 11.20 -11.19 -1.84
CA HIS A 29 11.69 -9.82 -1.64
C HIS A 29 10.70 -8.90 -0.90
N ASP A 30 9.58 -9.44 -0.41
CA ASP A 30 8.55 -8.62 0.24
C ASP A 30 8.77 -8.43 1.73
N VAL A 31 8.23 -7.32 2.22
CA VAL A 31 8.06 -7.04 3.65
C VAL A 31 6.58 -6.93 3.95
N GLN A 32 6.05 -7.79 4.83
CA GLN A 32 4.68 -7.68 5.31
C GLN A 32 4.64 -6.85 6.60
N ILE A 33 3.78 -5.84 6.62
CA ILE A 33 3.64 -4.93 7.76
C ILE A 33 2.26 -5.07 8.41
N GLN A 34 2.25 -5.06 9.73
CA GLN A 34 1.06 -4.72 10.51
C GLN A 34 0.95 -3.20 10.54
N VAL A 35 -0.08 -2.66 9.89
CA VAL A 35 -0.36 -1.22 9.93
C VAL A 35 -0.71 -0.81 11.35
N LEU A 36 -0.02 0.20 11.88
CA LEU A 36 -0.30 0.79 13.18
C LEU A 36 -1.05 2.11 13.03
N PHE A 37 -0.64 2.92 12.05
CA PHE A 37 -1.24 4.21 11.73
C PHE A 37 -1.25 4.42 10.22
N CYS A 38 -2.26 5.12 9.72
CA CYS A 38 -2.28 5.65 8.37
C CYS A 38 -2.78 7.09 8.42
N GLY A 39 -2.04 8.01 7.82
CA GLY A 39 -2.50 9.38 7.58
C GLY A 39 -3.66 9.41 6.59
N VAL A 40 -4.38 10.54 6.60
CA VAL A 40 -5.47 10.82 5.66
C VAL A 40 -5.26 12.23 5.12
N CYS A 41 -5.28 12.36 3.79
CA CYS A 41 -5.18 13.64 3.14
C CYS A 41 -6.15 13.74 1.94
N HIS A 42 -6.08 14.85 1.20
CA HIS A 42 -7.04 15.12 0.13
C HIS A 42 -6.88 14.17 -1.07
N SER A 43 -5.69 13.61 -1.33
CA SER A 43 -5.51 12.60 -2.38
C SER A 43 -6.32 11.34 -2.11
N ASP A 44 -6.53 10.96 -0.84
CA ASP A 44 -7.43 9.84 -0.52
C ASP A 44 -8.88 10.15 -0.89
N LEU A 45 -9.32 11.41 -0.70
CA LEU A 45 -10.67 11.85 -1.10
C LEU A 45 -10.82 11.87 -2.62
N HIS A 46 -9.85 12.46 -3.33
CA HIS A 46 -9.85 12.50 -4.79
C HIS A 46 -9.90 11.08 -5.38
N GLN A 47 -9.13 10.15 -4.80
CA GLN A 47 -9.14 8.75 -5.20
C GLN A 47 -10.46 8.06 -4.83
N ALA A 48 -10.94 8.14 -3.59
CA ALA A 48 -12.17 7.46 -3.19
C ALA A 48 -13.40 7.93 -4.01
N ARG A 49 -13.45 9.21 -4.38
CA ARG A 49 -14.53 9.84 -5.16
C ARG A 49 -14.31 9.83 -6.67
N ASN A 50 -13.22 9.22 -7.15
CA ASN A 50 -12.86 9.16 -8.56
C ASN A 50 -12.79 10.54 -9.25
N GLU A 51 -12.34 11.57 -8.55
CA GLU A 51 -12.26 12.94 -9.09
C GLU A 51 -11.17 13.08 -10.17
N TRP A 52 -10.24 12.11 -10.24
CA TRP A 52 -9.24 11.98 -11.31
C TRP A 52 -9.61 10.98 -12.40
N SER A 53 -10.81 10.39 -12.36
CA SER A 53 -11.31 9.45 -13.38
C SER A 53 -10.43 8.22 -13.64
N ASN A 54 -9.71 7.74 -12.63
CA ASN A 54 -8.76 6.63 -12.71
C ASN A 54 -8.93 5.56 -11.60
N THR A 55 -9.98 5.67 -10.78
CA THR A 55 -10.17 4.79 -9.63
C THR A 55 -10.69 3.43 -10.05
N ILE A 56 -10.06 2.38 -9.53
CA ILE A 56 -10.51 0.99 -9.67
C ILE A 56 -11.18 0.59 -8.35
N TYR A 57 -12.47 0.26 -8.43
CA TYR A 57 -13.26 -0.16 -7.27
C TYR A 57 -13.31 -1.69 -7.13
N PRO A 58 -13.41 -2.24 -5.91
CA PRO A 58 -13.37 -1.53 -4.62
C PRO A 58 -11.98 -0.95 -4.34
N VAL A 59 -11.92 0.29 -3.83
CA VAL A 59 -10.68 0.99 -3.51
C VAL A 59 -10.51 1.10 -2.00
N VAL A 60 -9.31 0.77 -1.51
CA VAL A 60 -8.88 0.98 -0.12
C VAL A 60 -7.89 2.15 -0.13
N PRO A 61 -8.30 3.37 0.27
CA PRO A 61 -7.39 4.52 0.36
C PRO A 61 -6.36 4.37 1.49
N GLY A 62 -5.34 5.23 1.48
CA GLY A 62 -4.24 5.21 2.44
C GLY A 62 -2.87 5.06 1.78
N HIS A 63 -2.05 6.09 1.88
CA HIS A 63 -0.72 6.16 1.28
C HIS A 63 0.31 6.90 2.16
N GLU A 64 0.00 7.00 3.45
CA GLU A 64 0.81 7.64 4.49
C GLU A 64 0.94 6.68 5.69
N ILE A 65 1.56 5.51 5.46
CA ILE A 65 1.45 4.36 6.36
C ILE A 65 2.66 4.27 7.28
N VAL A 66 2.40 4.04 8.57
CA VAL A 66 3.41 3.59 9.55
C VAL A 66 2.98 2.25 10.12
N GLY A 67 3.90 1.28 10.06
CA GLY A 67 3.62 -0.09 10.48
C GLY A 67 4.81 -0.77 11.15
N ARG A 68 4.56 -1.99 11.63
CA ARG A 68 5.57 -2.88 12.17
C ARG A 68 5.75 -4.08 11.25
N VAL A 69 7.00 -4.42 10.93
CA VAL A 69 7.29 -5.62 10.14
C VAL A 69 6.82 -6.87 10.90
N SER A 70 5.99 -7.67 10.24
CA SER A 70 5.38 -8.89 10.78
C SER A 70 5.89 -10.16 10.12
N ALA A 71 6.33 -10.07 8.87
CA ALA A 71 7.03 -11.13 8.15
C ALA A 71 7.92 -10.51 7.05
N VAL A 72 8.95 -11.25 6.64
CA VAL A 72 9.86 -10.88 5.55
C VAL A 72 10.08 -12.09 4.63
N GLY A 73 10.25 -11.84 3.35
CA GLY A 73 10.64 -12.87 2.40
C GLY A 73 12.11 -13.29 2.56
N ASP A 74 12.45 -14.46 2.02
CA ASP A 74 13.75 -15.11 2.21
C ASP A 74 14.95 -14.30 1.71
N HIS A 75 14.74 -13.36 0.78
CA HIS A 75 15.78 -12.51 0.21
C HIS A 75 15.77 -11.08 0.77
N VAL A 76 14.98 -10.79 1.80
CA VAL A 76 14.99 -9.49 2.48
C VAL A 76 16.14 -9.41 3.47
N SER A 77 17.02 -8.44 3.28
CA SER A 77 18.17 -8.19 4.17
C SER A 77 18.11 -6.85 4.90
N ARG A 78 17.32 -5.89 4.41
CA ARG A 78 17.29 -4.51 4.92
C ARG A 78 16.43 -4.33 6.18
N TYR A 79 15.44 -5.19 6.37
CA TYR A 79 14.46 -5.11 7.45
C TYR A 79 14.31 -6.46 8.14
N ARG A 80 13.87 -6.44 9.39
CA ARG A 80 13.60 -7.63 10.20
C ARG A 80 12.26 -7.50 10.93
N ILE A 81 11.68 -8.64 11.31
CA ILE A 81 10.45 -8.70 12.11
C ILE A 81 10.61 -7.83 13.36
N GLY A 82 9.61 -6.99 13.62
CA GLY A 82 9.59 -6.05 14.75
C GLY A 82 10.02 -4.62 14.41
N ASP A 83 10.72 -4.39 13.31
CA ASP A 83 11.13 -3.04 12.89
C ASP A 83 9.91 -2.14 12.62
N LEU A 84 10.04 -0.84 12.92
CA LEU A 84 9.08 0.18 12.52
C LEU A 84 9.47 0.72 11.15
N VAL A 85 8.51 0.73 10.23
CA VAL A 85 8.70 1.12 8.83
C VAL A 85 7.59 2.02 8.34
N GLY A 86 7.90 2.83 7.32
CA GLY A 86 6.94 3.67 6.61
C GLY A 86 6.77 3.21 5.16
N VAL A 87 5.56 3.38 4.62
CA VAL A 87 5.26 3.19 3.19
C VAL A 87 4.52 4.42 2.69
N GLY A 88 5.06 5.04 1.63
CA GLY A 88 4.49 6.24 1.01
C GLY A 88 3.54 5.93 -0.15
N CYS A 89 3.45 6.86 -1.10
CA CYS A 89 2.52 6.81 -2.24
C CYS A 89 2.92 5.85 -3.38
N MET A 90 4.12 5.29 -3.35
CA MET A 90 4.60 4.33 -4.35
C MET A 90 5.13 3.09 -3.65
N VAL A 91 4.79 1.92 -4.19
CA VAL A 91 5.16 0.61 -3.61
C VAL A 91 6.06 -0.22 -4.53
N ASP A 92 6.16 0.14 -5.80
CA ASP A 92 7.02 -0.54 -6.79
C ASP A 92 7.27 0.36 -8.01
N SER A 93 8.23 -0.03 -8.85
CA SER A 93 8.53 0.58 -10.15
C SER A 93 9.04 -0.47 -11.15
N CYS A 94 9.42 -0.06 -12.37
CA CYS A 94 9.99 -1.01 -13.34
C CYS A 94 11.43 -1.43 -13.02
N ARG A 95 12.12 -0.69 -12.12
CA ARG A 95 13.47 -0.97 -11.63
C ARG A 95 14.61 -0.93 -12.66
N SER A 96 14.34 -0.53 -13.91
CA SER A 96 15.32 -0.63 -15.00
C SER A 96 15.27 0.49 -16.04
N CYS A 97 14.44 1.52 -15.84
CA CYS A 97 14.43 2.70 -16.70
C CYS A 97 15.52 3.70 -16.24
N PRO A 98 15.90 4.68 -17.09
CA PRO A 98 16.91 5.68 -16.71
C PRO A 98 16.59 6.40 -15.38
N SER A 99 15.33 6.76 -15.13
CA SER A 99 14.91 7.36 -13.86
C SER A 99 15.19 6.44 -12.66
N CYS A 100 14.89 5.14 -12.79
CA CYS A 100 15.16 4.18 -11.73
C CYS A 100 16.66 4.00 -11.46
N ASP A 101 17.48 3.97 -12.51
CA ASP A 101 18.94 3.85 -12.39
C ASP A 101 19.57 5.09 -11.72
N GLU A 102 18.91 6.24 -11.83
CA GLU A 102 19.28 7.50 -11.17
C GLU A 102 18.70 7.66 -9.76
N GLY A 103 17.92 6.69 -9.25
CA GLY A 103 17.25 6.80 -7.94
C GLY A 103 16.10 7.81 -7.92
N LEU A 104 15.47 8.00 -9.07
CA LEU A 104 14.32 8.86 -9.30
C LEU A 104 13.12 8.03 -9.77
N GLU A 105 12.88 6.87 -9.16
CA GLU A 105 11.87 5.89 -9.58
C GLU A 105 10.42 6.40 -9.60
N GLN A 106 10.17 7.59 -9.05
CA GLN A 106 8.90 8.31 -9.14
C GLN A 106 8.61 8.92 -10.53
N TYR A 107 9.60 8.91 -11.43
CA TYR A 107 9.52 9.45 -12.79
C TYR A 107 9.73 8.36 -13.85
#